data_AF-A0A952SBX0-F1
#
_entry.id   AF-A0A952SBX0-F1
#
_cell.length_a   1.000
_cell.length_b   1.000
_cell.length_c   1.000
_cell.angle_alpha   90.00
_cell.angle_beta   90.00
_cell.angle_gamma   90.00
#
_symmetry.space_group_name_H-M   'P 1'
#
loop_
_entity.id
_entity.type
_entity.pdbx_description
1 polymer ?
#
loop_
_entity_poly.entity_id
_entity_poly.type
_entity_poly.pdbx_seq_one_letter_code
_entity_poly.pdbx_strand_id
1 'polypeptide(L)'
;MTNETRKAAGTLLIILPTVMIGGVSLLTLLISDPTYAANPLRQDLWRAGHAHAGVFLLFALVALRYVDDTSLSGGWKWFARSAFPLAAILIPSAFFLSVLSPDATRPNALIYLAYVGALVLASGVVTLAVGLLKAGRQQ
;
A
#
# COMPACT_ATOMS: atom_id res chain seq x y z
N MET A 1 -14.62 17.38 3.59
CA MET A 1 -13.42 16.94 2.86
C MET A 1 -12.68 18.16 2.30
N THR A 2 -11.46 18.39 2.78
CA THR A 2 -10.59 19.52 2.39
C THR A 2 -10.05 19.37 0.97
N ASN A 3 -9.50 20.46 0.41
CA ASN A 3 -8.88 20.45 -0.93
C ASN A 3 -7.70 19.47 -1.01
N GLU A 4 -6.86 19.41 0.02
CA GLU A 4 -5.72 18.49 0.07
C GLU A 4 -6.16 17.03 0.04
N THR A 5 -7.15 16.67 0.86
CA THR A 5 -7.73 15.33 0.85
C THR A 5 -8.35 15.00 -0.53
N ARG A 6 -9.01 15.98 -1.16
CA ARG A 6 -9.67 15.79 -2.48
C ARG A 6 -8.66 15.53 -3.59
N LYS A 7 -7.58 16.31 -3.63
CA LYS A 7 -6.47 16.11 -4.57
C LYS A 7 -5.82 14.75 -4.36
N ALA A 8 -5.49 14.40 -3.11
CA ALA A 8 -4.91 13.11 -2.78
C ALA A 8 -5.80 11.94 -3.25
N ALA A 9 -7.10 11.98 -2.94
CA ALA A 9 -8.03 10.94 -3.38
C ALA A 9 -8.10 10.83 -4.91
N GLY A 10 -8.16 11.97 -5.62
CA GLY A 10 -8.13 11.99 -7.09
C GLY A 10 -6.86 11.36 -7.67
N THR A 11 -5.70 11.69 -7.11
CA THR A 11 -4.42 11.08 -7.51
C THR A 11 -4.41 9.56 -7.27
N LEU A 12 -4.90 9.08 -6.13
CA LEU A 12 -4.96 7.64 -5.85
C LEU A 12 -5.91 6.89 -6.81
N LEU A 13 -7.02 7.53 -7.21
CA LEU A 13 -7.94 6.96 -8.21
C LEU A 13 -7.30 6.88 -9.60
N ILE A 14 -6.47 7.85 -9.97
CA ILE A 14 -5.67 7.80 -11.21
C ILE A 14 -4.63 6.68 -11.16
N ILE A 15 -4.10 6.37 -9.98
CA ILE A 15 -3.11 5.30 -9.78
C ILE A 15 -3.79 3.92 -9.77
N LEU A 16 -5.03 3.80 -9.31
CA LEU A 16 -5.72 2.50 -9.18
C LEU A 16 -5.70 1.60 -10.43
N PRO A 17 -5.85 2.10 -11.68
CA PRO A 17 -5.65 1.31 -12.89
C PRO A 17 -4.32 0.56 -12.97
N THR A 18 -3.24 1.09 -12.37
CA THR A 18 -1.94 0.38 -12.33
C THR A 18 -2.01 -0.91 -11.52
N VAL A 19 -2.84 -0.96 -10.47
CA VAL A 19 -3.11 -2.19 -9.73
C VAL A 19 -3.88 -3.17 -10.62
N MET A 20 -4.87 -2.70 -11.38
CA MET A 20 -5.62 -3.54 -12.32
C MET A 20 -4.71 -4.17 -13.39
N ILE A 21 -3.80 -3.37 -13.94
CA ILE A 21 -2.75 -3.86 -14.86
C ILE A 21 -1.92 -4.95 -14.20
N GLY A 22 -1.50 -4.76 -12.94
CA GLY A 22 -0.80 -5.80 -12.18
C GLY A 22 -1.58 -7.11 -12.03
N GLY A 23 -2.91 -7.03 -11.88
CA GLY A 23 -3.78 -8.21 -11.84
C GLY A 23 -3.81 -8.95 -13.18
N VAL A 24 -3.90 -8.21 -14.30
CA VAL A 24 -3.78 -8.77 -15.64
C VAL A 24 -2.40 -9.41 -15.83
N SER A 25 -1.32 -8.73 -15.42
CA SER A 25 0.04 -9.29 -15.50
C SER A 25 0.18 -10.60 -14.73
N LEU A 26 -0.36 -10.69 -13.51
CA LEU A 26 -0.36 -11.93 -12.74
C LEU A 26 -1.12 -13.05 -13.43
N LEU A 27 -2.31 -12.76 -13.97
CA LEU A 27 -3.10 -13.73 -14.71
C LEU A 27 -2.32 -14.23 -15.93
N THR A 28 -1.75 -13.32 -16.72
CA THR A 28 -0.94 -13.66 -17.90
C THR A 28 0.27 -14.52 -17.53
N LEU A 29 1.00 -14.19 -16.46
CA LEU A 29 2.13 -15.01 -16.00
C LEU A 29 1.66 -16.40 -15.57
N LEU A 30 0.54 -16.49 -14.87
CA LEU A 30 0.02 -17.78 -14.39
C LEU A 30 -0.41 -18.70 -15.55
N ILE A 31 -1.02 -18.15 -16.60
CA ILE A 31 -1.54 -18.95 -17.73
C ILE A 31 -0.54 -19.14 -18.87
N SER A 32 0.47 -18.29 -19.00
CA SER A 32 1.37 -18.25 -20.17
C SER A 32 2.86 -18.36 -19.85
N ASP A 33 3.29 -18.33 -18.58
CA ASP A 33 4.71 -18.46 -18.20
C ASP A 33 4.94 -19.72 -17.34
N PRO A 34 5.45 -20.83 -17.94
CA PRO A 34 5.76 -22.05 -17.21
C PRO A 34 6.80 -21.86 -16.10
N THR A 35 7.72 -20.89 -16.23
CA THR A 35 8.74 -20.64 -15.22
C THR A 35 8.14 -19.99 -13.98
N TYR A 36 7.16 -19.10 -14.16
CA TYR A 36 6.37 -18.57 -13.05
C TYR A 36 5.53 -19.67 -12.40
N ALA A 37 4.88 -20.53 -13.19
CA ALA A 37 4.11 -21.67 -12.69
C ALA A 37 4.96 -22.68 -11.88
N ALA A 38 6.25 -22.81 -12.23
CA ALA A 38 7.19 -23.71 -11.56
C ALA A 38 7.87 -23.11 -10.30
N ASN A 39 7.67 -21.82 -10.00
CA ASN A 39 8.29 -21.16 -8.84
C ASN A 39 7.24 -20.70 -7.80
N PRO A 40 6.94 -21.53 -6.78
CA PRO A 40 5.95 -21.20 -5.74
C PRO A 40 6.31 -19.95 -4.93
N LEU A 41 7.59 -19.74 -4.61
CA LEU A 41 8.04 -18.56 -3.86
C LEU A 41 7.72 -17.27 -4.64
N ARG A 42 8.02 -17.26 -5.94
CA ARG A 42 7.74 -16.11 -6.80
C ARG A 42 6.23 -15.90 -6.93
N GLN A 43 5.43 -16.95 -7.05
CA GLN A 43 3.97 -16.85 -7.06
C GLN A 43 3.43 -16.23 -5.79
N ASP A 44 3.83 -16.73 -4.63
CA ASP A 44 3.32 -16.28 -3.34
C ASP A 44 3.65 -14.80 -3.11
N LEU A 45 4.90 -14.40 -3.37
CA LEU A 45 5.31 -13.01 -3.19
C LEU A 45 4.66 -12.09 -4.22
N TRP A 46 4.56 -12.45 -5.50
CA TRP A 46 3.92 -11.58 -6.49
C TRP A 46 2.41 -11.47 -6.25
N ARG A 47 1.74 -12.55 -5.84
CA ARG A 47 0.32 -12.51 -5.41
C ARG A 47 0.14 -11.64 -4.18
N ALA A 48 1.01 -11.78 -3.18
CA ALA A 48 1.02 -10.92 -2.00
C ALA A 48 1.26 -9.46 -2.37
N GLY A 49 2.20 -9.17 -3.28
CA GLY A 49 2.47 -7.84 -3.81
C GLY A 49 1.22 -7.17 -4.39
N HIS A 50 0.53 -7.87 -5.30
CA HIS A 50 -0.68 -7.35 -5.92
C HIS A 50 -1.83 -7.17 -4.91
N ALA A 51 -2.04 -8.14 -4.02
CA ALA A 51 -3.07 -8.06 -2.98
C ALA A 51 -2.84 -6.86 -2.04
N HIS A 52 -1.60 -6.66 -1.57
CA HIS A 52 -1.24 -5.55 -0.68
C HIS A 52 -1.35 -4.20 -1.40
N ALA A 53 -1.00 -4.11 -2.69
CA ALA A 53 -1.16 -2.89 -3.47
C ALA A 53 -2.63 -2.46 -3.53
N GLY A 54 -3.54 -3.40 -3.84
CA GLY A 54 -4.97 -3.12 -3.91
C GLY A 54 -5.57 -2.76 -2.56
N VAL A 55 -5.35 -3.58 -1.53
CA VAL A 55 -5.98 -3.37 -0.21
C VAL A 55 -5.46 -2.10 0.47
N PHE A 56 -4.17 -1.77 0.37
CA PHE A 56 -3.65 -0.55 0.99
C PHE A 56 -3.97 0.70 0.20
N LEU A 57 -4.12 0.62 -1.13
CA LEU A 57 -4.63 1.76 -1.90
C LEU A 57 -6.10 2.04 -1.56
N LEU A 58 -6.92 1.00 -1.40
CA LEU A 58 -8.29 1.15 -0.92
C LEU A 58 -8.31 1.68 0.52
N PHE A 59 -7.46 1.16 1.39
CA PHE A 59 -7.35 1.64 2.77
C PHE A 59 -6.94 3.11 2.81
N ALA A 60 -6.02 3.55 1.95
CA ALA A 60 -5.65 4.96 1.82
C ALA A 60 -6.86 5.84 1.45
N LEU A 61 -7.65 5.42 0.46
CA LEU A 61 -8.87 6.14 0.07
C LEU A 61 -9.87 6.23 1.22
N VAL A 62 -10.04 5.18 2.02
CA VAL A 62 -10.91 5.17 3.20
C VAL A 62 -10.34 6.07 4.30
N ALA A 63 -9.06 5.92 4.65
CA ALA A 63 -8.38 6.69 5.68
C ALA A 63 -8.46 8.19 5.44
N LEU A 64 -8.31 8.64 4.19
CA LEU A 64 -8.46 10.04 3.79
C LEU A 64 -9.77 10.67 4.25
N ARG A 65 -10.87 9.91 4.38
CA ARG A 65 -12.18 10.44 4.81
C ARG A 65 -12.15 10.88 6.26
N TYR A 66 -11.38 10.19 7.09
CA TYR A 66 -11.28 10.45 8.52
C TYR A 66 -10.23 11.50 8.90
N VAL A 67 -9.24 11.75 8.03
CA VAL A 67 -8.14 12.67 8.38
C VAL A 67 -8.65 14.08 8.69
N ASP A 68 -9.63 14.56 7.93
CA ASP A 68 -10.16 15.91 8.09
C ASP A 68 -10.91 16.08 9.42
N ASP A 69 -11.49 14.99 9.95
CA ASP A 69 -12.28 14.96 11.19
C ASP A 69 -11.41 14.83 12.46
N THR A 70 -10.09 14.76 12.30
CA THR A 70 -9.15 14.67 13.44
C THR A 70 -8.79 16.05 14.00
N SER A 71 -8.39 16.08 15.27
CA SER A 71 -7.81 17.26 15.93
C SER A 71 -6.29 17.38 15.71
N LEU A 72 -5.74 16.69 14.71
CA LEU A 72 -4.31 16.70 14.39
C LEU A 72 -3.87 18.06 13.84
N SER A 73 -2.63 18.46 14.14
CA SER A 73 -2.02 19.63 13.50
C SER A 73 -1.79 19.40 12.00
N GLY A 74 -1.55 20.45 11.23
CA GLY A 74 -1.36 20.37 9.77
C GLY A 74 -0.31 19.36 9.34
N GLY A 75 0.85 19.32 10.03
CA GLY A 75 1.92 18.36 9.76
C GLY A 75 1.52 16.90 10.00
N TRP A 76 0.82 16.62 11.11
CA TRP A 76 0.32 15.28 11.40
C TRP A 76 -0.81 14.85 10.48
N LYS A 77 -1.68 15.77 10.04
CA LYS A 77 -2.67 15.49 9.00
C LYS A 77 -1.97 15.15 7.68
N TRP A 78 -0.94 15.91 7.28
CA TRP A 78 -0.15 15.59 6.08
C TRP A 78 0.49 14.20 6.17
N PHE A 79 1.14 13.87 7.29
CA PHE A 79 1.72 12.55 7.52
C PHE A 79 0.66 11.43 7.43
N ALA A 80 -0.50 11.61 8.08
CA ALA A 80 -1.60 10.65 8.02
C ALA A 80 -2.14 10.46 6.59
N ARG A 81 -2.20 11.51 5.75
CA ARG A 81 -2.59 11.36 4.33
C ARG A 81 -1.57 10.59 3.50
N SER A 82 -0.28 10.73 3.83
CA SER A 82 0.83 10.17 3.04
C SER A 82 1.23 8.74 3.45
N ALA A 83 1.03 8.36 4.71
CA ALA A 83 1.48 7.07 5.23
C ALA A 83 0.85 5.86 4.52
N PHE A 84 -0.47 5.88 4.28
CA PHE A 84 -1.17 4.77 3.64
C PHE A 84 -0.80 4.59 2.17
N PRO A 85 -0.77 5.64 1.32
CA PRO A 85 -0.23 5.53 -0.04
C PRO A 85 1.21 5.05 -0.08
N LEU A 86 2.06 5.53 0.85
CA LEU A 86 3.46 5.13 0.89
C LEU A 86 3.60 3.64 1.23
N ALA A 87 2.80 3.12 2.16
CA ALA A 87 2.74 1.69 2.44
C ALA A 87 2.23 0.87 1.24
N ALA A 88 1.25 1.38 0.49
CA ALA A 88 0.74 0.78 -0.74
C ALA A 88 1.77 0.74 -1.89
N ILE A 89 2.90 1.43 -1.74
CA ILE A 89 4.04 1.36 -2.65
C ILE A 89 5.13 0.44 -2.07
N LEU A 90 5.60 0.74 -0.86
CA LEU A 90 6.75 0.08 -0.26
C LEU A 90 6.55 -1.43 -0.09
N ILE A 91 5.39 -1.86 0.41
CA ILE A 91 5.14 -3.28 0.70
C ILE A 91 5.04 -4.08 -0.61
N PRO A 92 4.24 -3.68 -1.61
CA PRO A 92 4.23 -4.36 -2.91
C PRO A 92 5.59 -4.36 -3.61
N SER A 93 6.32 -3.23 -3.59
CA SER A 93 7.66 -3.16 -4.18
C SER A 93 8.61 -4.17 -3.53
N ALA A 94 8.54 -4.36 -2.21
CA ALA A 94 9.34 -5.38 -1.52
C ALA A 94 9.07 -6.78 -2.08
N PHE A 95 7.79 -7.13 -2.24
CA PHE A 95 7.39 -8.46 -2.67
C PHE A 95 7.71 -8.72 -4.15
N PHE A 96 7.48 -7.76 -5.05
CA PHE A 96 7.83 -7.92 -6.46
C PHE A 96 9.33 -7.93 -6.70
N LEU A 97 10.05 -6.95 -6.13
CA LEU A 97 11.46 -6.72 -6.46
C LEU A 97 12.40 -7.71 -5.75
N SER A 98 11.94 -8.35 -4.67
CA SER A 98 12.75 -9.33 -3.95
C SER A 98 12.92 -10.66 -4.69
N VAL A 99 12.06 -10.96 -5.68
CA VAL A 99 12.08 -12.20 -6.47
C VAL A 99 11.83 -11.94 -7.96
N LEU A 100 12.64 -11.05 -8.55
CA LEU A 100 12.57 -10.74 -9.99
C LEU A 100 13.10 -11.87 -10.88
N SER A 101 14.08 -12.63 -10.41
CA SER A 101 14.64 -13.75 -11.15
C SER A 101 13.64 -14.92 -11.21
N PRO A 102 13.41 -15.54 -12.37
CA PRO A 102 12.61 -16.76 -12.49
C PRO A 102 13.13 -17.92 -11.61
N ASP A 103 14.44 -17.97 -11.37
CA ASP A 103 15.12 -19.02 -10.59
C ASP A 103 15.30 -18.64 -9.11
N ALA A 104 14.62 -17.58 -8.64
CA ALA A 104 14.76 -17.12 -7.26
C ALA A 104 14.33 -18.22 -6.27
N THR A 105 15.26 -18.69 -5.44
CA THR A 105 15.03 -19.64 -4.35
C THR A 105 14.87 -18.98 -2.98
N ARG A 106 15.20 -17.69 -2.89
CA ARG A 106 15.00 -16.84 -1.71
C ARG A 106 14.81 -15.38 -2.12
N PRO A 107 14.14 -14.55 -1.30
CA PRO A 107 14.06 -13.11 -1.51
C PRO A 107 15.44 -12.45 -1.39
N ASN A 108 15.71 -11.44 -2.22
CA ASN A 108 16.86 -10.54 -2.02
C ASN A 108 16.57 -9.49 -0.93
N ALA A 109 17.56 -8.64 -0.62
CA ALA A 109 17.48 -7.65 0.46
C ALA A 109 16.33 -6.63 0.32
N LEU A 110 15.75 -6.44 -0.88
CA LEU A 110 14.60 -5.55 -1.07
C LEU A 110 13.36 -6.02 -0.31
N ILE A 111 13.31 -7.27 0.14
CA ILE A 111 12.26 -7.76 1.04
C ILE A 111 12.14 -6.90 2.31
N TYR A 112 13.23 -6.25 2.75
CA TYR A 112 13.21 -5.40 3.93
C TYR A 112 12.32 -4.16 3.78
N LEU A 113 12.00 -3.74 2.55
CA LEU A 113 11.03 -2.67 2.30
C LEU A 113 9.63 -3.02 2.82
N ALA A 114 9.29 -4.32 2.96
CA ALA A 114 8.03 -4.74 3.54
C ALA A 114 7.94 -4.34 5.02
N TYR A 115 9.01 -4.51 5.79
CA TYR A 115 9.05 -4.08 7.20
C TYR A 115 9.01 -2.56 7.31
N VAL A 116 9.76 -1.84 6.47
CA VAL A 116 9.72 -0.36 6.44
C VAL A 116 8.31 0.13 6.13
N GLY A 117 7.67 -0.43 5.09
CA GLY A 117 6.30 -0.09 4.73
C GLY A 117 5.30 -0.44 5.82
N ALA A 118 5.48 -1.57 6.51
CA ALA A 118 4.62 -1.95 7.64
C ALA A 118 4.76 -0.97 8.82
N LEU A 119 5.98 -0.51 9.13
CA LEU A 119 6.21 0.51 10.16
C LEU A 119 5.56 1.85 9.77
N VAL A 120 5.67 2.27 8.51
CA VAL A 120 5.00 3.47 7.99
C VAL A 120 3.49 3.34 8.14
N LEU A 121 2.92 2.21 7.72
CA LEU A 121 1.48 1.95 7.81
C LEU A 121 1.00 1.98 9.27
N ALA A 122 1.68 1.24 10.15
CA ALA A 122 1.35 1.18 11.57
C ALA A 122 1.40 2.57 12.21
N SER A 123 2.43 3.36 11.90
CA SER A 123 2.55 4.73 12.39
C SER A 123 1.40 5.61 11.89
N GLY A 124 1.02 5.48 10.62
CA GLY A 124 -0.13 6.17 10.03
C GLY A 124 -1.46 5.81 10.69
N VAL A 125 -1.71 4.52 10.90
CA VAL A 125 -2.91 4.00 11.59
C VAL A 125 -2.99 4.53 13.02
N VAL A 126 -1.90 4.42 13.80
CA VAL A 126 -1.86 4.91 15.19
C VAL A 126 -2.07 6.42 15.23
N THR A 127 -1.45 7.18 14.32
CA THR A 127 -1.61 8.63 14.23
C THR A 127 -3.07 9.01 13.98
N LEU A 128 -3.70 8.37 12.99
CA LEU A 128 -5.09 8.63 12.65
C LEU A 128 -6.03 8.26 13.81
N ALA A 129 -5.84 7.10 14.42
CA ALA A 129 -6.63 6.63 15.57
C ALA A 129 -6.54 7.60 16.76
N VAL A 130 -5.32 8.01 17.15
CA VAL A 130 -5.12 8.98 18.24
C VAL A 130 -5.75 10.32 17.88
N GLY A 131 -5.64 10.77 16.63
CA GLY A 131 -6.25 12.01 16.15
C GLY A 131 -7.77 12.04 16.25
N LEU A 132 -8.42 10.91 15.94
CA LEU A 132 -9.87 10.74 16.03
C LEU A 132 -10.33 10.68 17.49
N LEU A 133 -9.66 9.87 18.32
CA LEU A 133 -10.01 9.71 19.73
C LEU A 133 -9.85 11.01 20.53
N LYS A 134 -8.86 11.85 20.17
CA LYS A 134 -8.71 13.18 20.80
C LYS A 134 -9.77 14.17 20.36
N ALA A 135 -10.19 14.15 19.09
CA ALA A 135 -11.25 15.01 18.59
C ALA A 135 -12.58 14.75 19.30
N GLY A 136 -12.95 13.48 19.50
CA GLY A 136 -14.19 13.10 20.20
C GLY A 136 -14.23 13.47 21.68
N ARG A 137 -13.09 13.78 22.31
CA ARG A 137 -13.04 14.28 23.70
C ARG A 137 -13.24 15.80 23.82
N GLN A 138 -13.20 16.52 22.70
CA GLN A 138 -13.31 17.98 22.65
C GLN A 138 -14.72 18.44 22.25
N GLN A 139 -15.62 17.50 21.97
CA GLN A 139 -17.05 17.71 21.69
C GLN A 139 -17.85 17.48 22.97
#